data_AF-A0A6N2DSW0-F1
#
_entry.id   AF-A0A6N2DSW0-F1
#
_cell.length_a   1.000
_cell.length_b   1.000
_cell.length_c   1.000
_cell.angle_alpha   90.00
_cell.angle_beta   90.00
_cell.angle_gamma   90.00
#
_symmetry.space_group_name_H-M   'P 1'
#
loop_
_entity.id
_entity.type
_entity.pdbx_description
1 polymer ?
#
loop_
_entity_poly.entity_id
_entity_poly.type
_entity_poly.pdbx_seq_one_letter_code
_entity_poly.pdbx_strand_id
1 'polypeptide(L)'
;MALPKVCGIETEYGIVVRGAENNPVSASSILINAYIAATTRKPEARVGWDFEDEQPANDARGFSLDDVFAPEIETTLVNAVLTNGARYYVDHAHPEISIPEV
;
A
#
# COMPACT_ATOMS: atom_id res chain seq x y z
N MET A 1 -17.87 22.11 -22.24
CA MET A 1 -18.63 21.57 -21.10
C MET A 1 -17.66 20.73 -20.28
N ALA A 2 -17.52 20.95 -18.98
CA ALA A 2 -16.63 20.14 -18.15
C ALA A 2 -17.32 18.81 -17.78
N LEU A 3 -16.62 17.69 -17.93
CA LEU A 3 -17.07 16.37 -17.49
C LEU A 3 -16.57 16.14 -16.06
N PRO A 4 -17.40 15.60 -15.15
CA PRO A 4 -16.92 15.14 -13.85
C PRO A 4 -15.77 14.14 -14.04
N LYS A 5 -14.69 14.34 -13.29
CA LYS A 5 -13.55 13.43 -13.25
C LYS A 5 -13.51 12.86 -11.85
N VAL A 6 -13.59 11.54 -11.77
CA VAL A 6 -13.34 10.81 -10.54
C VAL A 6 -11.82 10.78 -10.36
N CYS A 7 -11.31 11.29 -9.25
CA CYS A 7 -9.87 11.38 -8.99
C CYS A 7 -9.55 10.97 -7.55
N GLY A 8 -8.32 10.47 -7.33
CA GLY A 8 -7.74 10.24 -6.02
C GLY A 8 -6.36 10.92 -5.94
N ILE A 9 -5.81 11.01 -4.73
CA ILE A 9 -4.44 11.48 -4.48
C ILE A 9 -3.75 10.44 -3.62
N GLU A 10 -2.57 10.09 -4.05
CA GLU A 10 -1.66 9.18 -3.36
C GLU A 10 -0.54 10.03 -2.75
N THR A 11 -0.16 9.72 -1.52
CA THR A 11 0.84 10.51 -0.80
C THR A 11 1.73 9.62 0.03
N GLU A 12 2.94 9.41 -0.47
CA GLU A 12 4.06 8.84 0.25
C GLU A 12 4.66 9.86 1.23
N TYR A 13 4.80 9.46 2.49
CA TYR A 13 5.43 10.31 3.50
C TYR A 13 6.89 9.95 3.71
N GLY A 14 7.75 10.96 3.91
CA GLY A 14 9.09 10.73 4.42
C GLY A 14 9.05 10.28 5.89
N ILE A 15 9.78 9.22 6.23
CA ILE A 15 9.88 8.71 7.60
C ILE A 15 11.32 8.74 8.12
N VAL A 16 11.49 9.16 9.37
CA VAL A 16 12.78 9.18 10.07
C VAL A 16 12.59 8.73 11.51
N VAL A 17 13.31 7.68 11.92
CA VAL A 17 13.36 7.22 13.32
C VAL A 17 14.51 7.90 14.06
N ARG A 18 14.24 8.50 15.22
CA ARG A 18 15.25 9.16 16.05
C ARG A 18 15.68 8.23 17.19
N GLY A 19 16.99 8.12 17.41
CA GLY A 19 17.55 7.40 18.58
C GLY A 19 17.46 5.88 18.51
N ALA A 20 17.21 5.30 17.33
CA ALA A 20 17.21 3.86 17.08
C ALA A 20 17.71 3.57 15.65
N GLU A 21 17.86 2.30 15.30
CA GLU A 21 18.17 1.90 13.92
C GLU A 21 17.06 2.34 12.95
N ASN A 22 17.48 2.81 11.78
CA ASN A 22 16.60 3.39 10.77
C ASN A 22 16.38 2.40 9.62
N ASN A 23 15.46 1.45 9.82
CA ASN A 23 14.89 0.67 8.72
C ASN A 23 13.54 1.30 8.34
N PRO A 24 13.44 2.01 7.21
CA PRO A 24 12.25 2.76 6.84
C PRO A 24 11.06 1.85 6.52
N VAL A 25 11.29 0.67 5.92
CA VAL A 25 10.24 -0.32 5.65
C VAL A 25 9.60 -0.78 6.96
N SER A 26 10.43 -1.18 7.93
CA SER A 26 9.94 -1.63 9.25
C SER A 26 9.26 -0.51 10.03
N ALA A 27 9.81 0.71 9.97
CA ALA A 27 9.23 1.88 10.63
C ALA A 27 7.83 2.21 10.06
N SER A 28 7.67 2.15 8.74
CA SER A 28 6.39 2.31 8.05
C SER A 28 5.40 1.22 8.45
N SER A 29 5.81 -0.05 8.44
CA SER A 29 4.95 -1.16 8.90
C SER A 29 4.49 -1.00 10.35
N ILE A 30 5.37 -0.55 11.25
CA ILE A 30 5.02 -0.31 12.66
C ILE A 30 3.99 0.82 12.77
N LEU A 31 4.21 1.94 12.07
CA LEU A 31 3.32 3.10 12.11
C LEU A 31 1.90 2.73 11.66
N ILE A 32 1.78 2.04 10.53
CA ILE A 32 0.49 1.67 9.94
C ILE A 32 -0.22 0.63 10.80
N ASN A 33 0.49 -0.40 11.27
CA ASN A 33 -0.08 -1.38 12.20
C ASN A 33 -0.58 -0.73 13.51
N ALA A 34 0.17 0.23 14.06
CA ALA A 34 -0.24 0.95 15.27
C ALA A 34 -1.53 1.74 15.05
N TYR A 35 -1.66 2.42 13.92
CA TYR A 35 -2.89 3.11 13.55
C TYR A 35 -4.07 2.13 13.46
N ILE A 36 -3.94 1.07 12.65
CA ILE A 36 -4.99 0.06 12.47
C ILE A 36 -5.40 -0.56 13.81
N ALA A 37 -4.43 -0.92 14.66
CA ALA A 37 -4.71 -1.48 15.99
C ALA A 37 -5.48 -0.51 16.90
N ALA A 38 -5.22 0.79 16.78
CA ALA A 38 -5.89 1.82 17.56
C ALA A 38 -7.29 2.17 17.05
N THR A 39 -7.50 2.19 15.72
CA THR A 39 -8.75 2.64 15.10
C THR A 39 -9.72 1.51 14.76
N THR A 40 -9.23 0.29 14.56
CA THR A 40 -10.05 -0.81 14.04
C THR A 40 -10.39 -1.80 15.15
N ARG A 41 -11.69 -1.86 15.52
CA ARG A 41 -12.21 -2.82 16.52
C ARG A 41 -12.42 -4.24 15.98
N LYS A 42 -12.27 -4.46 14.67
CA LYS A 42 -12.58 -5.70 13.96
C LYS A 42 -11.42 -6.11 13.03
N PRO A 43 -10.90 -7.34 13.08
CA PRO A 43 -9.73 -7.77 12.28
C PRO A 43 -9.90 -7.68 10.76
N GLU A 44 -11.14 -7.57 10.30
CA GLU A 44 -11.62 -7.59 8.92
C GLU A 44 -11.30 -6.32 8.10
N ALA A 45 -10.59 -5.33 8.68
CA ALA A 45 -10.05 -4.18 7.93
C ALA A 45 -8.69 -4.45 7.27
N ARG A 46 -8.05 -5.61 7.54
CA ARG A 46 -6.86 -6.04 6.81
C ARG A 46 -7.31 -6.63 5.49
N VAL A 47 -7.11 -5.88 4.42
CA VAL A 47 -7.40 -6.32 3.05
C VAL A 47 -6.08 -6.75 2.43
N GLY A 48 -6.03 -8.00 1.94
CA GLY A 48 -4.88 -8.49 1.17
C GLY A 48 -4.73 -7.68 -0.12
N TRP A 49 -3.52 -7.59 -0.64
CA TRP A 49 -3.32 -7.15 -2.02
C TRP A 49 -4.00 -8.16 -2.95
N ASP A 50 -4.87 -7.70 -3.83
CA ASP A 50 -5.54 -8.54 -4.83
C ASP A 50 -4.92 -8.23 -6.19
N PHE A 51 -4.21 -9.20 -6.74
CA PHE A 51 -3.54 -9.12 -8.05
C PHE A 51 -4.36 -9.77 -9.16
N GLU A 52 -5.58 -10.26 -8.90
CA GLU A 52 -6.34 -11.06 -9.89
C GLU A 52 -6.53 -10.33 -11.23
N ASP A 53 -6.69 -9.00 -11.19
CA ASP A 53 -6.93 -8.17 -12.38
C ASP A 53 -5.67 -7.48 -12.94
N GLU A 54 -4.50 -7.64 -12.30
CA GLU A 54 -3.24 -7.01 -12.75
C GLU A 54 -2.12 -8.06 -12.89
N GLN A 55 -1.56 -8.16 -14.10
CA GLN A 55 -0.41 -9.01 -14.39
C GLN A 55 0.76 -8.14 -14.89
N PRO A 56 1.51 -7.48 -13.99
CA PRO A 56 2.63 -6.60 -14.36
C PRO A 56 3.71 -7.32 -15.18
N ALA A 57 3.83 -8.63 -15.01
CA ALA A 57 4.75 -9.47 -15.75
C ALA A 57 4.35 -9.66 -17.22
N ASN A 58 3.08 -9.43 -17.59
CA ASN A 58 2.63 -9.53 -18.96
C ASN A 58 3.00 -8.28 -19.75
N ASP A 59 4.03 -8.40 -20.58
CA ASP A 59 4.42 -7.33 -21.48
C ASP A 59 3.48 -7.26 -22.70
N ALA A 60 3.06 -6.05 -23.08
CA ALA A 60 2.22 -5.79 -24.25
C ALA A 60 2.82 -6.30 -25.58
N ARG A 61 4.13 -6.59 -25.62
CA ARG A 61 4.83 -7.20 -26.76
C ARG A 61 4.62 -8.72 -26.86
N GLY A 62 3.89 -9.34 -25.94
CA GLY A 62 3.43 -10.74 -26.03
C GLY A 62 4.33 -11.76 -25.35
N PHE A 63 5.11 -11.34 -24.34
CA PHE A 63 5.92 -12.24 -23.52
C PHE A 63 5.71 -11.94 -22.03
N SER A 64 5.89 -12.94 -21.19
CA SER A 64 5.84 -12.80 -19.73
C SER A 64 7.25 -12.69 -19.15
N LEU A 65 7.39 -11.88 -18.10
CA LEU A 65 8.57 -11.75 -17.27
C LEU A 65 8.45 -12.49 -15.93
N ASP A 66 7.44 -13.36 -15.77
CA ASP A 66 7.18 -14.11 -14.53
C ASP A 66 8.42 -14.87 -14.01
N ASP A 67 9.22 -15.42 -14.92
CA ASP A 67 10.45 -16.17 -14.59
C ASP A 67 11.61 -15.27 -14.14
N VAL A 68 11.49 -13.95 -14.31
CA VAL A 68 12.53 -12.94 -14.04
C VAL A 68 12.26 -12.21 -12.73
N PHE A 69 11.00 -12.04 -12.36
CA PHE A 69 10.64 -11.43 -11.09
C PHE A 69 10.92 -12.39 -9.92
N ALA A 70 11.58 -11.88 -8.88
CA ALA A 70 11.65 -12.62 -7.63
C ALA A 70 10.22 -12.78 -7.08
N PRO A 71 9.88 -13.92 -6.45
CA PRO A 71 8.58 -14.05 -5.80
C PRO A 71 8.42 -12.92 -4.78
N GLU A 72 7.42 -12.07 -4.99
CA GLU A 72 7.09 -10.94 -4.11
C GLU A 72 6.48 -11.49 -2.82
N ILE A 73 7.34 -11.93 -1.91
CA ILE A 73 6.95 -12.34 -0.57
C ILE A 73 7.17 -11.14 0.36
N GLU A 74 6.53 -10.01 0.06
CA GLU A 74 6.57 -8.84 0.94
C GLU A 74 5.54 -8.97 2.06
N THR A 75 5.72 -10.03 2.86
CA THR A 75 4.87 -10.42 4.01
C THR A 75 4.79 -9.39 5.13
N THR A 76 5.61 -8.33 5.06
CA THR A 76 5.65 -7.25 6.06
C THR A 76 4.91 -5.99 5.62
N LEU A 77 4.43 -5.94 4.37
CA LEU A 77 3.63 -4.83 3.89
C LEU A 77 2.25 -4.87 4.54
N VAL A 78 1.98 -3.87 5.36
CA VAL A 78 0.67 -3.66 5.93
C VAL A 78 -0.19 -3.00 4.87
N ASN A 79 -1.41 -3.51 4.66
CA ASN A 79 -2.39 -2.94 3.76
C ASN A 79 -3.77 -2.95 4.44
N ALA A 80 -4.40 -1.78 4.53
CA ALA A 80 -5.73 -1.65 5.10
C ALA A 80 -6.57 -0.63 4.36
N VAL A 81 -7.87 -0.92 4.29
CA VAL A 81 -8.88 0.04 3.85
C VAL A 81 -9.50 0.69 5.10
N LEU A 82 -9.51 2.01 5.12
CA LEU A 82 -10.03 2.82 6.21
C LEU A 82 -11.53 3.05 6.06
N THR A 83 -12.19 3.47 7.15
CA THR A 83 -13.65 3.68 7.18
C THR A 83 -14.15 4.80 6.26
N ASN A 84 -13.26 5.68 5.81
CA ASN A 84 -13.57 6.73 4.83
C ASN A 84 -13.31 6.29 3.38
N GLY A 85 -12.93 5.03 3.14
CA GLY A 85 -12.61 4.50 1.81
C GLY A 85 -11.15 4.70 1.39
N ALA A 86 -10.31 5.39 2.19
CA ALA A 86 -8.89 5.53 1.89
C ALA A 86 -8.14 4.21 2.09
N ARG A 87 -7.04 4.02 1.36
CA ARG A 87 -6.09 2.94 1.57
C ARG A 87 -4.91 3.46 2.39
N TYR A 88 -4.50 2.74 3.42
CA TYR A 88 -3.30 3.05 4.21
C TYR A 88 -2.37 1.84 4.23
N TYR A 89 -1.20 1.98 3.61
CA TYR A 89 -0.31 0.86 3.32
C TYR A 89 1.16 1.26 3.26
N VAL A 90 2.04 0.26 3.35
CA VAL A 90 3.47 0.48 3.13
C VAL A 90 3.73 0.40 1.63
N ASP A 91 4.37 1.42 1.07
CA ASP A 91 4.98 1.35 -0.26
C ASP A 91 6.49 1.42 -0.11
N HIS A 92 7.12 0.24 -0.17
CA HIS A 92 8.55 0.07 0.07
C HIS A 92 9.04 0.77 1.36
N ALA A 93 9.76 1.89 1.22
CA ALA A 93 10.34 2.64 2.33
C ALA A 93 9.36 3.64 2.98
N HIS A 94 8.17 3.83 2.42
CA HIS A 94 7.26 4.90 2.76
C HIS A 94 5.96 4.38 3.36
N PRO A 95 5.41 5.04 4.39
CA PRO A 95 4.01 4.90 4.70
C PRO A 95 3.21 5.78 3.73
N GLU A 96 2.24 5.19 3.07
CA GLU A 96 1.46 5.83 2.02
C GLU A 96 -0.03 5.81 2.35
N ILE A 97 -0.70 6.92 2.02
CA ILE A 97 -2.16 7.00 2.02
C ILE A 97 -2.68 7.40 0.64
N SER A 98 -3.60 6.59 0.11
CA SER A 98 -4.37 6.92 -1.10
C SER A 98 -5.79 7.28 -0.67
N ILE A 99 -6.19 8.55 -0.89
CA ILE A 99 -7.53 9.03 -0.50
C ILE A 99 -8.62 8.39 -1.38
N PRO A 100 -9.87 8.29 -0.90
CA PRO A 100 -10.97 7.75 -1.71
C PRO A 100 -11.18 8.59 -2.97
N GLU A 101 -11.83 7.96 -3.94
CA GLU A 101 -12.28 8.61 -5.15
C GLU A 101 -13.27 9.76 -4.84
N VAL A 102 -12.99 10.95 -5.39
CA VAL A 102 -13.81 12.18 -5.26
C VAL A 102 -14.18 12.81 -6.60
#